data_AF-A0A817JKQ6-F1
#
_entry.id   AF-A0A817JKQ6-F1
#
_cell.length_a   1.000
_cell.length_b   1.000
_cell.length_c   1.000
_cell.angle_alpha   90.00
_cell.angle_beta   90.00
_cell.angle_gamma   90.00
#
_symmetry.space_group_name_H-M   'P 1'
#
loop_
_entity.id
_entity.type
_entity.pdbx_description
1 polymer ?
#
loop_
_entity_poly.entity_id
_entity_poly.type
_entity_poly.pdbx_seq_one_letter_code
_entity_poly.pdbx_strand_id
1 'polypeptide(L)'
;MEYFWQFSIYLEMLAIIPQLSLIYKQRTITKTMTYYLVMLGSYRAFYVLNWTYRYNMEHYWEPISFFCGFIQTIIYIYFFIYIYPQLNNQNPYQSNDVKKDFISNVDNKENINQKSKHDMPLIHNVV
;
A
#
# COMPACT_ATOMS: atom_id res chain seq x y z
N MET A 1 18.94 31.16 12.81
CA MET A 1 18.17 29.95 13.16
C MET A 1 17.15 29.57 12.09
N GLU A 2 16.48 30.53 11.45
CA GLU A 2 15.48 30.27 10.37
C GLU A 2 16.04 29.53 9.15
N TYR A 3 17.30 29.76 8.77
CA TYR A 3 17.94 29.05 7.65
C TYR A 3 18.00 27.53 7.83
N PHE A 4 18.25 27.04 9.05
CA PHE A 4 18.29 25.59 9.32
C PHE A 4 16.90 24.96 9.29
N TRP A 5 15.89 25.70 9.74
CA TRP A 5 14.50 25.25 9.70
C TRP A 5 14.01 25.13 8.25
N GLN A 6 14.25 26.14 7.41
CA GLN A 6 13.92 26.07 5.98
C GLN A 6 14.68 24.93 5.29
N PHE A 7 15.97 24.75 5.63
CA PHE A 7 16.76 23.64 5.14
C PHE A 7 16.17 22.26 5.51
N SER A 8 15.68 22.09 6.74
CA SER A 8 15.03 20.83 7.15
C SER A 8 13.80 20.49 6.33
N ILE A 9 13.01 21.50 5.93
CA ILE A 9 11.82 21.31 5.09
C ILE A 9 12.22 20.84 3.69
N TYR A 10 13.25 21.45 3.09
CA TYR A 10 13.77 21.01 1.79
C TYR A 10 14.32 19.58 1.83
N LEU A 11 15.07 19.22 2.88
CA LEU A 11 15.57 17.86 3.06
C LEU A 11 14.44 16.84 3.22
N GLU A 12 13.36 17.21 3.90
CA GLU A 12 12.22 16.31 4.10
C GLU A 12 11.57 15.93 2.75
N MET A 13 11.39 16.90 1.87
CA MET A 13 10.88 16.68 0.52
C MET A 13 11.85 15.85 -0.34
N LEU A 14 13.16 16.07 -0.22
CA LEU A 14 14.15 15.28 -0.96
C LEU A 14 14.27 13.84 -0.45
N ALA A 15 14.11 13.62 0.86
CA ALA A 15 14.22 12.30 1.49
C ALA A 15 13.12 11.32 1.03
N ILE A 16 12.01 11.81 0.49
CA ILE A 16 10.93 10.95 -0.02
C ILE A 16 11.34 10.17 -1.28
N ILE A 17 12.17 10.78 -2.14
CA ILE A 17 12.57 10.23 -3.44
C ILE A 17 13.34 8.90 -3.29
N PRO A 18 14.42 8.80 -2.47
CA PRO A 18 15.14 7.54 -2.29
C PRO A 18 14.28 6.47 -1.63
N GLN A 19 13.39 6.86 -0.69
CA GLN A 19 12.49 5.92 -0.03
C GLN A 19 11.52 5.27 -1.03
N LEU A 20 10.88 6.07 -1.89
CA LEU A 20 9.99 5.60 -2.96
C LEU A 20 10.74 4.76 -4.01
N SER A 21 11.96 5.17 -4.36
CA SER A 21 12.81 4.46 -5.33
C SER A 21 13.23 3.08 -4.84
N LEU A 22 13.48 2.93 -3.54
CA LEU A 22 13.81 1.65 -2.93
C LEU A 22 12.62 0.67 -3.00
N ILE A 23 11.41 1.16 -2.70
CA ILE A 23 10.18 0.36 -2.82
C ILE A 23 9.96 -0.07 -4.28
N TYR A 24 10.24 0.80 -5.24
CA TYR A 24 10.15 0.47 -6.67
C TYR A 24 11.15 -0.63 -7.07
N LYS A 25 12.40 -0.57 -6.56
CA LYS A 25 13.44 -1.57 -6.84
C LYS A 25 13.15 -2.93 -6.23
N GLN A 26 12.58 -2.98 -5.02
CA GLN A 26 12.29 -4.23 -4.33
C GLN A 26 11.22 -5.06 -5.03
N ARG A 27 10.33 -4.45 -5.81
CA ARG A 27 9.21 -5.12 -6.53
C ARG A 27 8.29 -5.97 -5.64
N THR A 28 8.43 -5.85 -4.31
CA THR A 28 7.68 -6.59 -3.30
C THR A 28 7.02 -5.60 -2.35
N ILE A 29 5.70 -5.42 -2.50
CA ILE A 29 4.89 -4.60 -1.59
C ILE A 29 4.02 -5.50 -0.72
N THR A 30 4.37 -5.65 0.55
CA THR A 30 3.46 -6.29 1.50
C THR A 30 2.27 -5.36 1.78
N LYS A 31 1.08 -5.92 2.02
CA LYS A 31 -0.13 -5.15 2.36
C LYS A 31 0.11 -4.16 3.52
N THR A 32 0.90 -4.56 4.53
CA THR A 32 1.30 -3.71 5.66
C THR A 32 2.07 -2.46 5.23
N MET A 33 2.99 -2.58 4.27
CA MET A 33 3.75 -1.43 3.74
C MET A 33 2.84 -0.47 2.99
N THR A 34 1.84 -0.98 2.26
CA THR A 34 0.83 -0.13 1.61
C THR A 34 0.08 0.71 2.64
N TYR A 35 -0.47 0.09 3.68
CA TYR A 35 -1.19 0.83 4.73
C TYR A 35 -0.29 1.86 5.42
N TYR A 36 0.97 1.52 5.70
CA TYR A 36 1.96 2.45 6.25
C TYR A 36 2.15 3.69 5.36
N LEU A 37 2.35 3.51 4.05
CA LEU A 37 2.55 4.61 3.11
C LEU A 37 1.30 5.49 2.98
N VAL A 38 0.11 4.89 2.99
CA VAL A 38 -1.16 5.63 2.90
C VAL A 38 -1.35 6.48 4.14
N MET A 39 -1.14 5.91 5.33
CA MET A 39 -1.25 6.63 6.59
C MET A 39 -0.24 7.79 6.65
N LEU A 40 1.02 7.54 6.29
CA LEU A 40 2.07 8.56 6.28
C LEU A 40 1.77 9.71 5.30
N GLY A 41 1.31 9.40 4.08
CA GLY A 41 0.91 10.40 3.09
C GLY A 41 -0.31 11.21 3.55
N SER A 42 -1.33 10.54 4.12
CA SER A 42 -2.54 11.19 4.62
C SER A 42 -2.27 12.15 5.79
N TYR A 43 -1.39 11.75 6.72
CA TYR A 43 -0.94 12.61 7.82
C TYR A 43 -0.35 13.93 7.30
N ARG A 44 0.50 13.87 6.26
CA ARG A 44 1.10 15.06 5.66
C ARG A 44 0.08 15.92 4.90
N ALA A 45 -0.83 15.30 4.17
CA ALA A 45 -1.92 16.02 3.50
C ALA A 45 -2.80 16.79 4.50
N PHE A 46 -3.12 16.19 5.65
CA PHE A 46 -3.85 16.89 6.72
C PHE A 46 -3.05 18.05 7.33
N TYR A 47 -1.72 17.93 7.42
CA TYR A 47 -0.85 19.03 7.87
C TYR A 47 -0.88 20.22 6.91
N VAL A 48 -0.84 19.95 5.60
CA VAL A 48 -0.95 21.01 4.57
C VAL A 48 -2.33 21.69 4.66
N LEU A 49 -3.41 20.93 4.84
CA LEU A 49 -4.76 21.47 5.04
C LEU A 49 -4.86 22.31 6.33
N ASN A 50 -4.20 21.89 7.40
CA ASN A 50 -4.14 22.65 8.64
C ASN A 50 -3.44 24.01 8.45
N TRP A 51 -2.34 24.06 7.69
CA TRP A 51 -1.69 25.32 7.35
C TRP A 51 -2.59 26.23 6.50
N THR A 52 -3.35 25.68 5.56
CA THR A 52 -4.36 26.45 4.81
C THR A 52 -5.44 27.01 5.73
N TYR A 53 -5.90 26.23 6.71
CA TYR A 53 -6.87 26.70 7.71
C TYR A 53 -6.30 27.84 8.57
N ARG A 54 -5.08 27.67 9.09
CA ARG A 54 -4.41 28.70 9.90
C ARG A 54 -4.11 29.97 9.12
N TYR A 55 -3.78 29.87 7.83
CA TYR A 55 -3.59 31.04 6.97
C TYR A 55 -4.84 31.93 6.90
N ASN A 56 -6.03 31.32 6.82
CA ASN A 56 -7.30 32.05 6.73
C ASN A 56 -7.73 32.68 8.07
N MET A 57 -7.38 32.05 9.21
CA MET A 57 -7.89 32.46 10.52
C MET A 57 -6.91 33.31 11.34
N GLU A 58 -5.61 33.02 11.26
CA GLU A 58 -4.57 33.62 12.12
C GLU A 58 -3.65 34.59 11.35
N HIS A 59 -3.84 34.76 10.04
CA HIS A 59 -2.97 35.54 9.13
C HIS A 59 -1.47 35.18 9.21
N TYR A 60 -1.13 34.01 9.76
CA TYR A 60 0.23 33.52 9.84
C TYR A 60 0.65 32.91 8.50
N TRP A 61 1.68 33.47 7.88
CA TRP A 61 2.06 33.12 6.50
C TRP A 61 3.44 32.46 6.44
N GLU A 62 3.46 31.13 6.28
CA GLU A 62 4.68 30.35 6.04
C GLU A 62 4.63 29.67 4.66
N PRO A 63 4.98 30.39 3.57
CA PRO A 63 4.86 29.88 2.22
C PRO A 63 5.77 28.68 1.94
N ILE A 64 6.98 28.64 2.51
CA ILE A 64 7.95 27.54 2.29
C ILE A 64 7.33 26.19 2.70
N SER A 65 6.76 26.12 3.91
CA SER A 65 6.20 24.87 4.45
C SER A 65 5.00 24.40 3.62
N PHE A 66 4.14 25.33 3.21
CA PHE A 66 2.99 25.04 2.37
C PHE A 66 3.38 24.51 0.99
N PHE A 67 4.27 25.20 0.25
CA PHE A 67 4.68 24.78 -1.08
C PHE A 67 5.43 23.44 -1.06
N CYS A 68 6.32 23.25 -0.08
CA CYS A 68 7.08 22.01 0.02
C CYS A 68 6.16 20.82 0.36
N GLY A 69 5.24 20.99 1.31
CA GLY A 69 4.24 19.97 1.66
C GLY A 69 3.28 19.66 0.51
N PHE A 70 2.90 20.67 -0.30
CA PHE A 70 2.07 20.49 -1.47
C PHE A 70 2.77 19.64 -2.55
N ILE A 71 4.04 19.95 -2.86
CA ILE A 71 4.83 19.17 -3.81
C ILE A 71 5.02 17.73 -3.31
N GLN A 72 5.32 17.54 -2.02
CA GLN A 72 5.43 16.21 -1.41
C GLN A 72 4.12 15.42 -1.53
N THR A 73 2.98 16.07 -1.34
CA THR A 73 1.65 15.45 -1.51
C THR A 73 1.41 15.01 -2.97
N ILE A 74 1.79 15.83 -3.94
CA ILE A 74 1.72 15.45 -5.37
C ILE A 74 2.57 14.22 -5.66
N ILE A 75 3.79 14.15 -5.12
CA ILE A 75 4.68 12.99 -5.29
C ILE A 75 4.05 11.73 -4.70
N TYR A 76 3.42 11.81 -3.52
CA TYR A 76 2.69 10.69 -2.94
C TYR A 76 1.53 10.24 -3.82
N ILE A 77 0.71 11.17 -4.31
CA ILE A 77 -0.41 10.86 -5.21
C ILE A 77 0.10 10.19 -6.48
N TYR A 78 1.16 10.72 -7.09
CA TYR A 78 1.79 10.13 -8.26
C TYR A 78 2.27 8.69 -7.99
N PHE A 79 2.89 8.44 -6.84
CA PHE A 79 3.29 7.10 -6.44
C PHE A 79 2.09 6.15 -6.29
N PHE A 80 1.01 6.60 -5.65
CA PHE A 80 -0.19 5.78 -5.44
C PHE A 80 -0.96 5.48 -6.73
N ILE A 81 -1.01 6.41 -7.67
CA ILE A 81 -1.73 6.21 -8.94
C ILE A 81 -0.89 5.40 -9.93
N TYR A 82 0.39 5.74 -10.08
CA TYR A 82 1.22 5.14 -11.13
C TYR A 82 2.03 3.95 -10.65
N ILE A 83 2.70 4.05 -9.50
CA ILE A 83 3.68 3.04 -9.06
C ILE A 83 3.00 1.89 -8.31
N TYR A 84 1.99 2.15 -7.48
CA TYR A 84 1.31 1.12 -6.71
C TYR A 84 0.66 0.03 -7.57
N PRO A 85 -0.12 0.32 -8.65
CA PRO A 85 -0.69 -0.72 -9.50
C PRO A 85 0.38 -1.57 -10.19
N GLN A 86 1.47 -0.94 -10.63
CA GLN A 86 2.61 -1.63 -11.24
C GLN A 86 3.28 -2.61 -10.26
N LEU A 87 3.43 -2.21 -9.00
CA LEU A 87 4.02 -3.06 -7.96
C LEU A 87 3.06 -4.14 -7.47
N ASN A 88 1.76 -3.88 -7.46
CA ASN A 88 0.75 -4.88 -7.08
C ASN A 88 0.72 -6.05 -8.07
N ASN A 89 0.82 -5.75 -9.37
CA ASN A 89 0.80 -6.79 -10.42
C ASN A 89 2.04 -7.71 -10.38
N GLN A 90 3.17 -7.22 -9.87
CA GLN A 90 4.44 -7.96 -9.84
C GLN A 90 4.69 -8.67 -8.51
N ASN A 91 3.70 -8.66 -7.61
CA ASN A 91 3.92 -9.01 -6.22
C ASN A 91 3.95 -10.54 -5.96
N PRO A 92 5.10 -11.14 -5.60
CA PRO A 92 5.18 -12.57 -5.37
C PRO A 92 4.52 -13.00 -4.06
N TYR A 93 4.36 -12.13 -3.06
CA TYR A 93 3.70 -12.47 -1.80
C TYR A 93 2.20 -12.71 -2.02
N GLN A 94 1.54 -11.80 -2.76
CA GLN A 94 0.12 -11.93 -3.10
C GLN A 94 -0.13 -13.20 -3.95
N SER A 95 0.75 -13.49 -4.92
CA SER A 95 0.66 -14.72 -5.71
C SER A 95 0.77 -15.99 -4.87
N ASN A 96 1.59 -15.99 -3.82
CA ASN A 96 1.78 -17.14 -2.94
C ASN A 96 0.58 -17.37 -2.02
N ASP A 97 -0.03 -16.30 -1.50
CA ASP A 97 -1.25 -16.39 -0.69
C ASP A 97 -2.40 -16.96 -1.54
N VAL A 98 -2.60 -16.40 -2.72
CA VAL A 98 -3.60 -16.87 -3.69
C VAL A 98 -3.35 -18.34 -4.06
N LYS A 99 -2.10 -18.75 -4.31
CA LYS A 99 -1.76 -20.15 -4.61
C LYS A 99 -2.07 -21.09 -3.45
N LYS A 100 -1.81 -20.69 -2.20
CA LYS A 100 -2.15 -21.49 -1.01
C LYS A 100 -3.67 -21.66 -0.88
N ASP A 101 -4.42 -20.59 -1.09
CA ASP A 101 -5.89 -20.62 -1.07
C ASP A 101 -6.46 -21.50 -2.20
N PHE A 102 -5.83 -21.52 -3.37
CA PHE A 102 -6.21 -22.43 -4.44
C PHE A 102 -5.94 -23.90 -4.08
N ILE A 103 -4.76 -24.20 -3.54
CA ILE A 103 -4.40 -25.57 -3.15
C ILE A 103 -5.35 -26.07 -2.05
N SER A 104 -5.61 -25.27 -1.01
CA SER A 104 -6.52 -25.67 0.08
C SER A 104 -7.95 -25.95 -0.40
N ASN A 105 -8.44 -25.17 -1.38
CA ASN A 105 -9.76 -25.39 -1.98
C ASN A 105 -9.80 -26.65 -2.86
N VAL A 106 -8.74 -26.95 -3.61
CA VAL A 106 -8.62 -28.18 -4.41
C VAL A 106 -8.57 -29.40 -3.50
N ASP A 107 -7.74 -29.37 -2.47
CA ASP A 107 -7.62 -30.46 -1.49
C ASP A 107 -8.97 -30.74 -0.80
N ASN A 108 -9.70 -29.70 -0.41
CA ASN A 108 -11.04 -29.84 0.18
C ASN A 108 -12.02 -30.52 -0.80
N LYS A 109 -11.99 -30.12 -2.07
CA LYS A 109 -12.83 -30.71 -3.11
C LYS A 109 -12.51 -32.20 -3.36
N GLU A 110 -11.23 -32.57 -3.34
CA GLU A 110 -10.82 -33.98 -3.47
C GLU A 110 -11.28 -34.83 -2.27
N ASN A 111 -11.16 -34.31 -1.05
CA ASN A 111 -11.64 -34.98 0.16
C ASN A 111 -13.16 -35.25 0.12
N ILE A 112 -13.96 -34.29 -0.38
CA ILE A 112 -15.42 -34.46 -0.53
C ILE A 112 -15.74 -35.57 -1.55
N ASN A 113 -15.04 -35.58 -2.69
CA ASN A 113 -15.25 -36.58 -3.72
C ASN A 113 -14.85 -37.99 -3.26
N GLN A 114 -13.76 -38.12 -2.49
CA GLN A 114 -13.35 -39.40 -1.91
C GLN A 114 -14.37 -39.91 -0.88
N LYS A 115 -14.90 -39.03 -0.02
CA LYS A 115 -15.93 -39.40 0.96
C LYS A 115 -17.23 -39.86 0.29
N SER A 116 -17.68 -39.14 -0.74
CA SER A 116 -18.84 -39.54 -1.55
C SER A 116 -18.67 -40.91 -2.22
N LYS A 117 -17.44 -41.27 -2.64
CA LYS A 117 -17.18 -42.57 -3.27
C LYS A 117 -17.13 -43.72 -2.26
N HIS A 118 -16.71 -43.44 -1.03
CA HIS A 118 -16.62 -44.43 0.05
C HIS A 118 -17.98 -44.71 0.71
N ASP A 119 -18.89 -43.73 0.70
CA ASP A 119 -20.26 -43.85 1.22
C ASP A 119 -21.27 -44.36 0.17
N MET A 120 -20.80 -44.68 -1.04
CA MET A 120 -21.65 -45.26 -2.08
C MET A 120 -22.07 -46.66 -1.61
N PRO A 121 -23.38 -46.97 -1.51
CA PRO A 121 -23.80 -48.31 -1.15
C PRO A 121 -23.21 -49.26 -2.18
N LEU A 122 -22.45 -50.26 -1.71
CA LEU A 122 -22.01 -51.36 -2.55
C LEU A 122 -23.28 -51.95 -3.15
N ILE A 123 -23.57 -51.62 -4.41
CA ILE A 123 -24.53 -52.38 -5.20
C ILE A 123 -23.82 -53.71 -5.42
N HIS A 124 -23.89 -54.56 -4.40
CA HIS A 124 -23.62 -55.98 -4.53
C HIS A 124 -24.56 -56.43 -5.64
N ASN A 125 -23.97 -56.92 -6.72
CA ASN A 125 -24.65 -57.60 -7.81
C ASN A 125 -25.78 -58.46 -7.25
N VAL A 126 -27.02 -58.05 -7.47
CA VAL A 126 -28.15 -58.97 -7.45
C VAL A 126 -28.13 -59.59 -8.84
N VAL A 127 -27.71 -60.86 -8.84
CA VAL A 127 -27.80 -61.86 -9.90
C VAL A 127 -29.21 -61.86 -10.52
#